data_AF-K2PMV3-F1
#
_entry.id   AF-K2PMV3-F1
#
_cell.length_a   1.000
_cell.length_b   1.000
_cell.length_c   1.000
_cell.angle_alpha   90.00
_cell.angle_beta   90.00
_cell.angle_gamma   90.00
#
_symmetry.space_group_name_H-M   'P 1'
#
loop_
_entity.id
_entity.type
_entity.pdbx_description
1 polymer ?
#
loop_
_entity_poly.entity_id
_entity_poly.type
_entity_poly.pdbx_seq_one_letter_code
_entity_poly.pdbx_strand_id
1 'polypeptide(L)' 'MSLKKSDMANTLDSMDLKQIISLHLDGFSNRKISLTLGIARNTVNNYMRVFKASSHTLRELLACDTEVLETLFTSHTT' A
#
# COMPACT_ATOMS: atom_id res chain seq x y z
N MET A 1 14.32 -17.98 3.34
CA MET A 1 13.59 -17.73 4.61
C MET A 1 12.48 -16.73 4.30
N SER A 2 11.28 -17.21 3.97
CA SER A 2 10.15 -16.37 3.55
C SER A 2 9.31 -16.08 4.78
N LEU A 3 9.36 -14.84 5.28
CA LEU A 3 8.46 -14.39 6.32
C LEU A 3 7.07 -14.22 5.67
N LYS A 4 6.20 -15.22 5.88
CA LYS A 4 4.75 -15.02 5.77
C LYS A 4 4.38 -14.01 6.86
N LYS A 5 4.19 -12.73 6.48
CA LYS A 5 3.48 -11.78 7.35
C LYS A 5 2.06 -12.33 7.52
N SER A 6 1.78 -12.85 8.71
CA SER A 6 0.45 -13.24 9.13
C SER A 6 -0.31 -11.97 9.46
N ASP A 7 -1.08 -11.45 8.50
CA ASP A 7 -1.97 -10.31 8.71
C ASP A 7 -3.02 -10.65 9.77
N MET A 8 -2.97 -9.94 10.90
CA MET A 8 -4.09 -9.81 11.81
C MET A 8 -4.33 -8.31 12.02
N ALA A 9 -5.54 -7.87 11.67
CA ALA A 9 -6.13 -6.53 11.81
C ALA A 9 -5.87 -5.49 10.68
N ASN A 10 -6.61 -5.68 9.57
CA ASN A 10 -7.32 -4.68 8.74
C ASN A 10 -6.67 -3.40 8.19
N THR A 11 -5.42 -3.05 8.49
CA THR A 11 -4.75 -1.88 7.90
C THR A 11 -3.28 -2.16 7.59
N LEU A 12 -2.82 -1.71 6.42
CA LEU A 12 -1.41 -1.79 6.04
C LEU A 12 -0.61 -0.68 6.74
N ASP A 13 0.60 -1.02 7.16
CA ASP A 13 1.56 -0.04 7.68
C ASP A 13 2.12 0.85 6.55
N SER A 14 2.74 1.97 6.92
CA SER A 14 3.31 2.91 5.94
C SER A 14 4.36 2.27 5.01
N MET A 15 5.05 1.23 5.46
CA MET A 15 6.05 0.53 4.65
C MET A 15 5.40 -0.34 3.58
N ASP A 16 4.36 -1.09 3.92
CA ASP A 16 3.59 -1.90 2.99
C ASP A 16 2.89 -1.00 1.94
N LEU A 17 2.40 0.18 2.35
CA LEU A 17 1.87 1.19 1.41
C LEU A 17 2.94 1.69 0.43
N LYS A 18 4.12 2.08 0.92
CA LYS A 18 5.24 2.51 0.07
C LYS A 18 5.69 1.40 -0.89
N GLN A 19 5.70 0.15 -0.43
CA GLN A 19 6.04 -1.00 -1.27
C GLN A 19 5.02 -1.23 -2.39
N ILE A 20 3.71 -1.12 -2.11
CA ILE A 20 2.68 -1.20 -3.16
C ILE A 20 2.89 -0.11 -4.20
N ILE A 21 3.11 1.13 -3.76
CA ILE A 21 3.33 2.29 -4.65
C ILE A 21 4.57 2.08 -5.52
N SER A 22 5.71 1.70 -4.91
CA SER A 22 6.97 1.48 -5.63
C SER A 22 6.81 0.43 -6.73
N LEU A 23 6.26 -0.74 -6.38
CA LEU A 23 6.08 -1.83 -7.36
C LEU A 23 5.12 -1.43 -8.49
N HIS A 24 4.09 -0.64 -8.20
CA HIS A 24 3.18 -0.15 -9.23
C HIS A 24 3.89 0.81 -10.19
N LEU A 25 4.74 1.71 -9.67
CA LEU A 25 5.56 2.59 -10.48
C LEU A 25 6.59 1.82 -11.33
N ASP A 26 7.07 0.68 -10.83
CA ASP A 26 7.94 -0.25 -11.57
C ASP A 26 7.17 -1.10 -12.61
N GLY A 27 5.87 -0.84 -12.81
CA GLY A 27 5.03 -1.49 -13.82
C GLY A 27 4.43 -2.83 -13.40
N PHE A 28 4.47 -3.18 -12.11
CA PHE A 28 3.84 -4.42 -11.64
C PHE A 28 2.31 -4.26 -11.63
N SER A 29 1.62 -5.27 -12.17
CA SER A 29 0.16 -5.35 -12.03
C SER A 29 -0.22 -5.64 -10.56
N ASN A 30 -1.42 -5.23 -10.14
CA ASN A 30 -1.91 -5.49 -8.78
C ASN A 30 -1.90 -6.99 -8.42
N ARG A 31 -2.07 -7.89 -9.41
CA ARG A 31 -1.92 -9.34 -9.21
C ARG A 31 -0.49 -9.72 -8.86
N LYS A 32 0.50 -9.16 -9.57
CA LYS A 32 1.91 -9.40 -9.32
C LYS A 32 2.33 -8.82 -7.96
N ILE A 33 1.89 -7.60 -7.64
CA ILE A 33 2.14 -6.96 -6.33
C ILE A 33 1.60 -7.83 -5.18
N SER A 34 0.36 -8.30 -5.29
CA SER A 34 -0.25 -9.19 -4.30
C SER A 34 0.59 -10.44 -4.03
N LEU A 35 1.07 -11.09 -5.10
CA LEU A 35 1.94 -12.26 -4.97
C LEU A 35 3.32 -11.91 -4.40
N THR A 36 3.90 -10.77 -4.81
CA THR A 36 5.22 -10.32 -4.35
C THR A 36 5.23 -9.97 -2.87
N LEU A 37 4.20 -9.29 -2.38
CA LEU A 37 4.13 -8.79 -1.00
C LEU A 37 3.39 -9.74 -0.05
N GLY A 38 2.70 -10.75 -0.57
CA GLY A 38 1.83 -11.63 0.22
C GLY A 38 0.53 -10.97 0.68
N ILE A 39 0.23 -9.76 0.20
CA ILE A 39 -0.97 -8.99 0.53
C ILE A 39 -2.14 -9.43 -0.36
N ALA A 40 -3.34 -9.55 0.18
CA ALA A 40 -4.52 -9.92 -0.60
C ALA A 40 -4.76 -8.94 -1.77
N ARG A 41 -5.04 -9.46 -2.97
CA ARG A 41 -5.26 -8.65 -4.18
C ARG A 41 -6.37 -7.60 -4.00
N ASN A 42 -7.42 -7.93 -3.23
CA ASN A 42 -8.49 -6.99 -2.95
C ASN A 42 -8.01 -5.80 -2.10
N THR A 43 -7.12 -6.04 -1.15
CA THR A 43 -6.46 -5.00 -0.35
C THR A 43 -5.59 -4.11 -1.22
N VAL A 44 -4.74 -4.69 -2.09
CA VAL A 44 -3.94 -3.93 -3.05
C VAL A 44 -4.84 -3.08 -3.96
N ASN A 45 -5.92 -3.65 -4.50
CA ASN A 45 -6.87 -2.92 -5.33
C ASN A 45 -7.54 -1.76 -4.57
N ASN A 46 -7.88 -1.98 -3.30
CA ASN A 46 -8.49 -0.95 -2.47
C ASN A 46 -7.53 0.23 -2.26
N TYR A 47 -6.31 -0.03 -1.81
CA TYR A 47 -5.31 1.02 -1.63
C TYR A 47 -4.95 1.74 -2.93
N MET A 48 -4.83 1.02 -4.05
CA MET A 48 -4.63 1.67 -5.36
C MET A 48 -5.78 2.60 -5.75
N ARG A 49 -7.02 2.31 -5.33
CA ARG A 49 -8.15 3.23 -5.54
C ARG A 49 -8.03 4.45 -4.64
N VAL A 50 -7.70 4.25 -3.37
CA VAL A 50 -7.54 5.33 -2.39
C VAL A 50 -6.40 6.27 -2.78
N PHE A 51 -5.25 5.75 -3.23
CA PHE A 51 -4.13 6.56 -3.72
C PHE A 51 -4.54 7.43 -4.92
N LYS A 52 -5.26 6.84 -5.89
CA LYS A 52 -5.76 7.57 -7.07
C LYS A 52 -6.83 8.61 -6.74
N ALA A 53 -7.56 8.43 -5.65
CA ALA A 53 -8.55 9.38 -5.16
C ALA A 53 -7.92 10.50 -4.30
N SER A 54 -6.67 10.33 -3.86
CA SER A 54 -5.96 11.35 -3.11
C SER A 54 -5.51 12.50 -4.01
N SER A 55 -5.31 13.67 -3.42
CA SER A 55 -4.80 14.86 -4.13
C SER A 55 -3.30 14.78 -4.49
N HIS A 56 -2.65 13.65 -4.20
CA HIS A 56 -1.22 13.45 -4.40
C HIS A 56 -0.96 12.40 -5.47
N THR A 57 0.06 12.63 -6.29
CA THR A 57 0.58 11.63 -7.20
C THR A 57 1.27 10.50 -6.44
N LEU A 58 1.36 9.31 -7.05
CA LEU A 58 2.07 8.17 -6.46
C LEU A 58 3.54 8.48 -6.11
N ARG A 59 4.20 9.35 -6.89
CA ARG A 59 5.59 9.77 -6.63
C ARG A 59 5.68 10.68 -5.41
N GLU A 60 4.74 11.61 -5.25
CA GLU A 60 4.65 12.47 -4.05
C GLU A 60 4.35 11.63 -2.81
N LEU A 61 3.40 10.70 -2.89
CA LEU A 61 3.09 9.79 -1.80
C LEU A 61 4.29 8.93 -1.37
N LEU A 62 5.13 8.50 -2.33
CA LEU A 62 6.34 7.73 -2.02
C LEU A 62 7.41 8.59 -1.32
N ALA A 63 7.48 9.88 -1.64
CA ALA A 63 8.40 10.84 -1.06
C ALA A 63 7.94 11.38 0.31
N CYS A 64 6.65 11.24 0.65
CA CYS A 64 6.13 11.65 1.95
C CYS A 64 6.74 10.84 3.11
N ASP A 65 6.81 11.49 4.28
CA ASP A 65 7.16 10.84 5.53
C ASP A 65 6.12 9.78 5.92
N THR A 66 6.57 8.77 6.66
CA THR A 66 5.73 7.65 7.11
C THR A 66 4.55 8.12 7.95
N GLU A 67 4.75 9.13 8.81
CA GLU A 67 3.70 9.73 9.64
C GLU A 67 2.59 10.38 8.80
N VAL A 68 2.95 11.01 7.68
CA VAL A 68 1.98 11.63 6.76
C VAL A 68 1.17 10.55 6.05
N LEU A 69 1.82 9.49 5.56
CA LEU A 69 1.14 8.34 4.96
C LEU A 69 0.19 7.65 5.94
N GLU A 70 0.61 7.48 7.20
CA GLU A 70 -0.21 6.91 8.25
C GLU A 70 -1.45 7.77 8.53
N THR A 71 -1.27 9.08 8.59
CA THR A 71 -2.37 10.03 8.76
C THR A 71 -3.37 9.94 7.60
N LEU A 72 -2.88 9.83 6.36
CA LEU A 72 -3.70 9.83 5.14
C LEU A 72 -4.43 8.51 4.89
N PHE A 73 -3.83 7.36 5.23
CA PHE A 73 -4.30 6.05 4.76
C PHE A 73 -4.46 4.98 5.85
N THR A 74 -3.95 5.25 7.06
CA THR A 74 -3.98 4.31 8.20
C THR A 74 -4.88 4.81 9.33
N SER A 75 -5.34 6.07 9.27
CA SER A 75 -6.33 6.64 10.17
C SER A 75 -7.74 6.11 9.89
N HIS A 76 -8.16 5.16 10.74
CA HIS A 76 -9.53 4.74 11.03
C HIS A 76 -10.33 4.05 9.92
N THR A 77 -10.31 2.72 9.93
CA THR A 77 -11.58 1.99 9.92
C THR A 77 -12.27 2.25 11.26
N THR A 78 -13.27 3.15 11.27
CA THR A 78 -14.28 3.25 12.35
C THR A 78 -15.06 1.95 12.49
#